data_AF-A0A3S1MUY3-F1
#
_entry.id   AF-A0A3S1MUY3-F1
#
_cell.length_a   1.000
_cell.length_b   1.000
_cell.length_c   1.000
_cell.angle_alpha   90.00
_cell.angle_beta   90.00
_cell.angle_gamma   90.00
#
_symmetry.space_group_name_H-M   'P 1'
#
loop_
_entity.id
_entity.type
_entity.pdbx_description
1 polymer ?
#
loop_
_entity_poly.entity_id
_entity_poly.type
_entity_poly.pdbx_seq_one_letter_code
_entity_poly.pdbx_strand_id
1 'polypeptide(L)'
;MIDLALWLNPLDGENPSGEDLRNDPAFHELERLTEQQTKVEYDDRNKPSAEAIIPIDWPAVLAKAEELRPRGRDLRLLVIVTRALANENRLAGLADGLSLVAQTFDAHWETLHPALRSGATPRDAALRRINALLDLQNGQEGLLADLRQMIFFAPRPIGPISGRDLEQGALDE
;
A
#
# COMPACT_ATOMS: atom_id res chain seq x y z
N MET A 1 1.84 -15.39 1.49
CA MET A 1 2.63 -15.30 0.24
C MET A 1 1.65 -15.12 -0.89
N ILE A 2 1.79 -14.03 -1.64
CA ILE A 2 0.95 -13.70 -2.79
C ILE A 2 1.38 -14.55 -4.00
N ASP A 3 0.44 -14.98 -4.83
CA ASP A 3 0.78 -15.62 -6.11
C ASP A 3 0.99 -14.54 -7.17
N LEU A 4 2.26 -14.14 -7.36
CA LEU A 4 2.63 -13.08 -8.30
C LEU A 4 2.14 -13.36 -9.74
N ALA A 5 2.06 -14.63 -10.16
CA ALA A 5 1.63 -14.97 -11.51
C ALA A 5 0.18 -14.53 -11.75
N LEU A 6 -0.71 -14.68 -10.75
CA LEU A 6 -2.10 -14.25 -10.84
C LEU A 6 -2.27 -12.73 -11.02
N TRP A 7 -1.30 -11.95 -10.54
CA TRP A 7 -1.30 -10.49 -10.63
C TRP A 7 -0.60 -9.98 -11.90
N LEU A 8 0.32 -10.76 -12.47
CA LEU A 8 1.12 -10.38 -13.64
C LEU A 8 0.55 -10.90 -14.96
N ASN A 9 -0.26 -11.96 -14.95
CA ASN A 9 -0.91 -12.48 -16.15
C ASN A 9 -1.76 -11.38 -16.81
N PRO A 10 -1.73 -11.24 -18.15
CA PRO A 10 -2.62 -10.33 -18.85
C PRO A 10 -4.09 -10.54 -18.44
N LEU A 11 -4.81 -9.45 -18.22
CA LEU A 11 -6.25 -9.49 -17.98
C LEU A 11 -6.98 -9.67 -19.31
N ASP A 12 -8.17 -10.27 -19.26
CA ASP A 12 -9.00 -10.49 -20.44
C ASP A 12 -9.49 -9.15 -21.04
N GLY A 13 -9.62 -9.12 -22.37
CA GLY A 13 -10.11 -7.96 -23.12
C GLY A 13 -9.05 -7.27 -23.98
N GLU A 14 -9.36 -6.07 -24.44
CA GLU A 14 -8.51 -5.29 -25.37
C GLU A 14 -7.27 -4.70 -24.68
N ASN A 15 -7.37 -4.39 -23.38
CA ASN A 15 -6.26 -3.87 -22.59
C ASN A 15 -5.74 -4.98 -21.64
N PRO A 16 -4.48 -5.45 -21.74
CA PRO A 16 -3.93 -6.49 -20.87
C PRO A 16 -3.79 -6.06 -19.40
N SER A 17 -3.99 -4.78 -19.09
CA SER A 17 -4.08 -4.21 -17.75
C SER A 17 -5.53 -3.91 -17.33
N GLY A 18 -6.54 -4.31 -18.10
CA GLY A 18 -7.95 -4.16 -17.76
C GLY A 18 -8.43 -2.71 -17.68
N GLU A 19 -9.43 -2.46 -16.83
CA GLU A 19 -10.12 -1.18 -16.68
C GLU A 19 -9.40 -0.21 -15.73
N ASP A 20 -9.58 1.10 -15.93
CA ASP A 20 -9.13 2.12 -14.96
C ASP A 20 -10.07 2.12 -13.74
N LEU A 21 -9.55 1.69 -12.58
CA LEU A 21 -10.31 1.55 -11.34
C LEU A 21 -10.60 2.89 -10.63
N ARG A 22 -10.18 4.03 -11.18
CA ARG A 22 -10.26 5.34 -10.51
C ARG A 22 -11.64 5.70 -9.96
N ASN A 23 -12.71 5.31 -10.64
CA ASN A 23 -14.08 5.63 -10.25
C ASN A 23 -14.83 4.38 -9.77
N ASP A 24 -14.13 3.28 -9.51
CA ASP A 24 -14.74 2.05 -9.07
C ASP A 24 -15.14 2.14 -7.59
N PRO A 25 -16.41 1.91 -7.23
CA PRO A 25 -16.85 1.95 -5.83
C PRO A 25 -16.07 0.99 -4.92
N ALA A 26 -15.68 -0.18 -5.41
CA ALA A 26 -14.90 -1.13 -4.63
C ALA A 26 -13.45 -0.66 -4.43
N PHE A 27 -12.89 0.11 -5.37
CA PHE A 27 -11.58 0.75 -5.19
C PHE A 27 -11.65 1.87 -4.15
N HIS A 28 -12.70 2.68 -4.14
CA HIS A 28 -12.92 3.69 -3.08
C HIS A 28 -13.13 3.06 -1.71
N GLU A 29 -13.83 1.93 -1.64
CA GLU A 29 -13.96 1.17 -0.39
C GLU A 29 -12.61 0.66 0.10
N LEU A 30 -11.76 0.15 -0.80
CA LEU A 30 -10.39 -0.26 -0.49
C LEU A 30 -9.56 0.92 0.05
N GLU A 31 -9.62 2.09 -0.58
CA GLU A 31 -8.93 3.31 -0.11
C GLU A 31 -9.37 3.62 1.34
N ARG A 32 -10.68 3.61 1.61
CA ARG A 32 -11.24 3.85 2.94
C ARG A 32 -10.79 2.83 4.01
N LEU A 33 -10.56 1.56 3.63
CA LEU A 33 -10.04 0.56 4.56
C LEU A 33 -8.60 0.86 5.01
N THR A 34 -7.84 1.61 4.22
CA THR A 34 -6.45 2.00 4.54
C THR A 34 -6.33 3.33 5.26
N GLU A 35 -7.44 4.05 5.45
CA GLU A 35 -7.48 5.30 6.20
C GLU A 35 -7.42 5.01 7.71
N GLN A 36 -6.46 5.62 8.39
CA GLN A 36 -6.35 5.52 9.84
C GLN A 36 -7.58 6.16 10.50
N GLN A 37 -8.30 5.36 11.29
CA GLN A 37 -9.47 5.83 12.02
C GLN A 37 -9.13 6.07 13.49
N THR A 38 -9.76 7.08 14.07
CA THR A 38 -9.60 7.43 15.47
C THR A 38 -10.94 7.36 16.18
N LYS A 39 -10.98 6.67 17.32
CA LYS A 39 -12.11 6.67 18.24
C LYS A 39 -11.83 7.61 19.40
N VAL A 40 -12.68 8.63 19.56
CA VAL A 40 -12.67 9.52 20.72
C VAL A 40 -13.71 9.01 21.73
N GLU A 41 -13.26 8.72 22.94
CA GLU A 41 -14.14 8.42 24.07
C GLU A 41 -14.49 9.72 24.79
N TYR A 42 -15.73 9.82 25.25
CA TYR A 42 -16.26 10.98 25.95
C TYR A 42 -16.62 10.61 27.39
N ASP A 43 -16.35 11.50 28.33
CA ASP A 43 -16.78 11.34 29.73
C ASP A 43 -18.30 11.58 29.91
N ASP A 44 -18.79 11.37 31.14
CA ASP A 44 -20.20 11.59 31.50
C ASP A 44 -20.70 13.04 31.30
N ARG A 45 -19.78 13.99 31.04
CA ARG A 45 -20.06 15.40 30.75
C ARG A 45 -19.87 15.73 29.27
N ASN A 46 -19.78 14.70 28.42
CA ASN A 46 -19.58 14.80 26.97
C ASN A 46 -18.29 15.56 26.59
N LYS A 47 -17.23 15.44 27.40
CA LYS A 47 -15.89 15.96 27.09
C LYS A 47 -14.98 14.85 26.58
N PRO A 48 -14.12 15.10 25.58
CA PRO A 48 -13.12 14.12 25.15
C PRO A 48 -12.24 13.68 26.32
N SER A 49 -12.20 12.37 26.58
CA SER A 49 -11.47 11.77 27.71
C SER A 49 -10.35 10.84 27.27
N ALA A 50 -10.47 10.20 26.11
CA ALA A 50 -9.42 9.39 25.51
C ALA A 50 -9.53 9.37 23.97
N GLU A 51 -8.41 9.15 23.32
CA GLU A 51 -8.30 9.00 21.86
C GLU A 51 -7.54 7.71 21.57
N ALA A 52 -8.14 6.80 20.79
CA ALA A 52 -7.55 5.53 20.43
C ALA A 52 -7.54 5.35 18.91
N ILE A 53 -6.39 4.96 18.37
CA ILE A 53 -6.23 4.61 16.96
C ILE A 53 -6.86 3.23 16.77
N ILE A 54 -7.75 3.11 15.79
CA ILE A 54 -8.29 1.82 15.35
C ILE A 54 -7.28 1.23 14.35
N PRO A 55 -6.72 0.04 14.63
CA PRO A 55 -5.81 -0.61 13.68
C PRO A 55 -6.49 -0.91 12.35
N ILE A 56 -5.72 -0.80 11.26
CA ILE A 56 -6.17 -1.20 9.93
C ILE A 56 -6.24 -2.73 9.86
N ASP A 57 -7.33 -3.25 9.28
CA ASP A 57 -7.51 -4.68 9.00
C ASP A 57 -6.85 -5.03 7.66
N TRP A 58 -5.56 -5.31 7.70
CA TRP A 58 -4.77 -5.66 6.51
C TRP A 58 -5.25 -6.94 5.79
N PRO A 59 -5.71 -8.00 6.48
CA PRO A 59 -6.39 -9.12 5.83
C PRO A 59 -7.60 -8.69 5.00
N ALA A 60 -8.45 -7.78 5.52
CA ALA A 60 -9.59 -7.26 4.77
C ALA A 60 -9.15 -6.42 3.56
N VAL A 61 -8.09 -5.61 3.69
CA VAL A 61 -7.48 -4.86 2.57
C VAL A 61 -7.01 -5.81 1.47
N LEU A 62 -6.31 -6.90 1.82
CA LEU A 62 -5.84 -7.90 0.84
C LEU A 62 -7.01 -8.63 0.16
N ALA A 63 -8.02 -9.04 0.93
CA ALA A 63 -9.20 -9.70 0.38
C ALA A 63 -9.91 -8.80 -0.65
N LYS A 64 -10.10 -7.52 -0.31
CA LYS A 64 -10.72 -6.54 -1.20
C LYS A 64 -9.86 -6.24 -2.43
N ALA A 65 -8.53 -6.21 -2.28
CA ALA A 65 -7.63 -6.04 -3.41
C ALA A 65 -7.67 -7.23 -4.39
N GLU A 66 -7.82 -8.46 -3.89
CA GLU A 66 -7.99 -9.66 -4.72
C GLU A 66 -9.31 -9.64 -5.51
N GLU A 67 -10.39 -9.07 -4.98
CA GLU A 67 -11.65 -8.86 -5.72
C GLU A 67 -11.46 -7.91 -6.92
N LEU A 68 -10.56 -6.92 -6.79
CA LEU A 68 -10.29 -5.91 -7.82
C LEU A 68 -9.25 -6.38 -8.85
N ARG A 69 -8.33 -7.26 -8.47
CA ARG A 69 -7.26 -7.80 -9.32
C ARG A 69 -7.73 -8.22 -10.73
N PRO A 70 -8.81 -9.01 -10.92
CA PRO A 70 -9.23 -9.43 -12.25
C PRO A 70 -9.82 -8.30 -13.11
N ARG A 71 -10.13 -7.14 -12.52
CA ARG A 71 -10.83 -6.03 -13.19
C ARG A 71 -9.87 -5.01 -13.79
N GLY A 72 -8.80 -4.68 -13.07
CA GLY A 72 -7.84 -3.67 -13.49
C GLY A 72 -6.50 -3.77 -12.78
N ARG A 73 -5.43 -3.59 -13.55
CA ARG A 73 -4.07 -3.43 -13.05
C ARG A 73 -3.81 -1.94 -12.89
N ASP A 74 -3.84 -1.49 -11.65
CA ASP A 74 -3.61 -0.09 -11.28
C ASP A 74 -2.45 0.02 -10.29
N LEU A 75 -1.51 0.93 -10.54
CA LEU A 75 -0.35 1.13 -9.69
C LEU A 75 -0.73 1.54 -8.26
N ARG A 76 -1.83 2.30 -8.09
CA ARG A 76 -2.33 2.67 -6.76
C ARG A 76 -2.80 1.43 -6.00
N LEU A 77 -3.49 0.52 -6.67
CA LEU A 77 -3.86 -0.78 -6.11
C LEU A 77 -2.62 -1.59 -5.70
N LEU A 78 -1.59 -1.64 -6.56
CA LEU A 78 -0.36 -2.39 -6.26
C LEU A 78 0.42 -1.79 -5.08
N VAL A 79 0.40 -0.48 -4.90
CA VAL A 79 0.98 0.19 -3.73
C VAL A 79 0.21 -0.18 -2.45
N ILE A 80 -1.12 -0.18 -2.48
CA ILE A 80 -1.95 -0.65 -1.34
C ILE A 80 -1.66 -2.12 -1.01
N VAL A 81 -1.57 -2.98 -2.03
CA VAL A 81 -1.22 -4.41 -1.86
C VAL A 81 0.17 -4.55 -1.24
N THR A 82 1.15 -3.78 -1.71
CA THR A 82 2.52 -3.77 -1.14
C THR A 82 2.49 -3.40 0.34
N ARG A 83 1.73 -2.37 0.69
CA ARG A 83 1.53 -1.92 2.08
C ARG A 83 0.90 -3.01 2.94
N ALA A 84 -0.17 -3.64 2.45
CA ALA A 84 -0.86 -4.69 3.19
C ALA A 84 0.00 -5.96 3.34
N LEU A 85 0.73 -6.38 2.31
CA LEU A 85 1.68 -7.50 2.40
C LEU A 85 2.78 -7.23 3.42
N ALA A 86 3.33 -6.01 3.44
CA ALA A 86 4.35 -5.62 4.41
C ALA A 86 3.82 -5.73 5.84
N ASN A 87 2.58 -5.32 6.11
CA ASN A 87 2.02 -5.43 7.46
C ASN A 87 1.72 -6.88 7.86
N GLU A 88 1.28 -7.72 6.93
CA GLU A 88 0.95 -9.13 7.22
C GLU A 88 2.19 -10.03 7.31
N ASN A 89 3.20 -9.78 6.47
CA ASN A 89 4.35 -10.68 6.30
C ASN A 89 5.70 -9.97 6.50
N ARG A 90 5.69 -8.76 7.06
CA ARG A 90 6.89 -7.95 7.36
C ARG A 90 7.76 -7.76 6.11
N LEU A 91 9.08 -7.86 6.26
CA LEU A 91 10.03 -7.69 5.15
C LEU A 91 9.82 -8.66 3.99
N ALA A 92 9.35 -9.89 4.25
CA ALA A 92 9.05 -10.83 3.18
C ALA A 92 7.88 -10.34 2.33
N GLY A 93 6.81 -9.85 2.97
CA GLY A 93 5.69 -9.26 2.25
C GLY A 93 6.04 -7.95 1.54
N LEU A 94 6.90 -7.13 2.15
CA LEU A 94 7.43 -5.94 1.48
C LEU A 94 8.20 -6.31 0.21
N ALA A 95 9.06 -7.34 0.28
CA ALA A 95 9.81 -7.82 -0.87
C ALA A 95 8.88 -8.36 -1.97
N ASP A 96 7.85 -9.13 -1.61
CA ASP A 96 6.83 -9.63 -2.54
C ASP A 96 6.11 -8.47 -3.24
N GLY A 97 5.64 -7.46 -2.48
CA GLY A 97 4.92 -6.31 -3.04
C GLY A 97 5.78 -5.42 -3.94
N LEU A 98 7.01 -5.13 -3.54
CA LEU A 98 7.96 -4.37 -4.39
C LEU A 98 8.33 -5.15 -5.65
N SER A 99 8.47 -6.48 -5.55
CA SER A 99 8.69 -7.35 -6.71
C SER A 99 7.50 -7.32 -7.66
N LEU A 100 6.28 -7.31 -7.13
CA LEU A 100 5.06 -7.18 -7.94
C LEU A 100 5.00 -5.85 -8.71
N VAL A 101 5.34 -4.73 -8.05
CA VAL A 101 5.40 -3.41 -8.69
C VAL A 101 6.47 -3.38 -9.79
N ALA A 102 7.68 -3.85 -9.50
CA ALA A 102 8.78 -3.86 -10.46
C ALA A 102 8.47 -4.72 -11.70
N GLN A 103 8.03 -5.96 -11.49
CA GLN A 103 7.67 -6.86 -12.59
C GLN A 103 6.46 -6.36 -13.39
N THR A 104 5.54 -5.64 -12.75
CA THR A 104 4.43 -4.98 -13.46
C THR A 104 4.94 -3.90 -14.41
N PHE A 105 5.96 -3.13 -14.02
CA PHE A 105 6.56 -2.16 -14.94
C PHE A 105 7.20 -2.84 -16.14
N ASP A 106 7.97 -3.91 -15.92
CA ASP A 106 8.60 -4.64 -17.01
C ASP A 106 7.58 -5.22 -18.01
N ALA A 107 6.47 -5.76 -17.50
CA ALA A 107 5.49 -6.47 -18.32
C ALA A 107 4.39 -5.57 -18.92
N HIS A 108 3.98 -4.51 -18.22
CA HIS A 108 2.73 -3.79 -18.51
C HIS A 108 2.86 -2.27 -18.51
N TRP A 109 4.07 -1.71 -18.63
CA TRP A 109 4.29 -0.26 -18.55
C TRP A 109 3.34 0.55 -19.44
N GLU A 110 3.15 0.17 -20.70
CA GLU A 110 2.33 0.96 -21.63
C GLU A 110 0.84 0.95 -21.29
N THR A 111 0.36 -0.14 -20.69
CA THR A 111 -1.08 -0.40 -20.49
C THR A 111 -1.55 -0.15 -19.06
N LEU A 112 -0.61 -0.07 -18.11
CA LEU A 112 -0.84 0.10 -16.68
C LEU A 112 -1.66 1.36 -16.35
N HIS A 113 -2.58 1.24 -15.40
CA HIS A 113 -3.30 2.40 -14.85
C HIS A 113 -2.56 3.04 -13.67
N PRO A 114 -2.65 4.36 -13.48
CA PRO A 114 -3.28 5.33 -14.37
C PRO A 114 -2.51 5.47 -15.70
N ALA A 115 -3.25 5.59 -16.80
CA ALA A 115 -2.68 5.71 -18.14
C ALA A 115 -1.77 6.95 -18.29
N LEU A 116 -0.72 6.80 -19.12
CA LEU A 116 0.17 7.89 -19.50
C LEU A 116 -0.60 9.00 -20.24
N ARG A 117 -0.21 10.26 -20.03
CA ARG A 117 -0.81 11.40 -20.75
C ARG A 117 -0.07 11.66 -22.07
N SER A 118 -0.82 11.70 -23.17
CA SER A 118 -0.28 12.01 -24.50
C SER A 118 0.21 13.46 -24.63
N GLY A 119 1.23 13.68 -25.46
CA GLY A 119 1.70 15.03 -25.82
C GLY A 119 2.51 15.77 -24.75
N ALA A 120 2.92 15.08 -23.68
CA ALA A 120 3.70 15.63 -22.58
C ALA A 120 5.14 15.05 -22.57
N THR A 121 6.03 15.63 -21.76
CA THR A 121 7.35 15.01 -21.51
C THR A 121 7.16 13.65 -20.82
N PRO A 122 8.12 12.71 -20.90
CA PRO A 122 7.98 11.39 -20.24
C PRO A 122 7.66 11.48 -18.74
N ARG A 123 8.26 12.45 -18.04
CA ARG A 123 8.00 12.68 -16.61
C ARG A 123 6.57 13.17 -16.37
N ASP A 124 6.10 14.14 -17.16
CA ASP A 124 4.75 14.69 -17.03
C ASP A 124 3.69 13.66 -17.42
N ALA A 125 3.97 12.84 -18.44
CA ALA A 125 3.12 11.74 -18.85
C ALA A 125 2.92 10.72 -17.73
N ALA A 126 3.97 10.43 -16.96
CA ALA A 126 3.98 9.50 -15.85
C ALA A 126 3.63 10.11 -14.48
N LEU A 127 3.31 11.41 -14.39
CA LEU A 127 3.15 12.12 -13.11
C LEU A 127 2.16 11.42 -12.15
N ARG A 128 1.05 10.89 -12.66
CA ARG A 128 0.07 10.16 -11.83
C ARG A 128 0.64 8.87 -11.24
N ARG A 129 1.49 8.16 -12.00
CA ARG A 129 2.17 6.94 -11.53
C ARG A 129 3.27 7.29 -10.51
N ILE A 130 4.01 8.37 -10.75
CA ILE A 130 4.99 8.90 -9.80
C ILE A 130 4.31 9.22 -8.47
N ASN A 131 3.17 9.93 -8.50
CA ASN A 131 2.42 10.26 -7.29
C ASN A 131 1.94 9.02 -6.53
N ALA A 132 1.53 7.96 -7.23
CA ALA A 132 1.16 6.70 -6.57
C ALA A 132 2.37 6.08 -5.84
N LEU A 133 3.56 6.11 -6.44
CA LEU A 133 4.78 5.59 -5.80
C LEU A 133 5.26 6.43 -4.62
N LEU A 134 4.97 7.73 -4.60
CA LEU A 134 5.35 8.59 -3.47
C LEU A 134 4.69 8.14 -2.16
N ASP A 135 3.57 7.43 -2.21
CA ASP A 135 2.93 6.90 -1.01
C ASP A 135 3.76 5.78 -0.32
N LEU A 136 4.64 5.10 -1.07
CA LEU A 136 5.62 4.17 -0.46
C LEU A 136 6.60 4.91 0.48
N GLN A 137 6.84 6.19 0.22
CA GLN A 137 7.75 7.04 1.01
C GLN A 137 7.01 7.88 2.05
N ASN A 138 5.67 7.81 2.09
CA ASN A 138 4.86 8.62 2.98
C ASN A 138 5.06 8.18 4.44
N GLY A 139 5.74 9.04 5.21
CA GLY A 139 6.12 8.79 6.60
C GLY A 139 5.04 9.14 7.63
N GLN A 140 3.89 9.67 7.22
CA GLN A 140 2.77 9.98 8.11
C GLN A 140 1.72 8.86 8.09
N GLU A 141 1.26 8.49 6.90
CA GLU A 141 0.10 7.60 6.73
C GLU A 141 0.30 6.49 5.68
N GLY A 142 1.50 6.38 5.10
CA GLY A 142 1.81 5.36 4.08
C GLY A 142 2.74 4.26 4.58
N LEU A 143 3.33 3.52 3.64
CA LEU A 143 4.16 2.35 3.94
C LEU A 143 5.34 2.67 4.87
N LEU A 144 6.01 3.82 4.70
CA LEU A 144 7.13 4.19 5.57
C LEU A 144 6.66 4.40 7.02
N ALA A 145 5.47 4.96 7.23
CA ALA A 145 4.88 5.09 8.55
C ALA A 145 4.64 3.71 9.19
N ASP A 146 4.06 2.77 8.42
CA ASP A 146 3.81 1.40 8.89
C ASP A 146 5.12 0.69 9.26
N LEU A 147 6.14 0.77 8.40
CA LEU A 147 7.45 0.17 8.65
C LEU A 147 8.09 0.73 9.92
N ARG A 148 7.96 2.04 10.19
CA ARG A 148 8.46 2.65 11.43
C ARG A 148 7.74 2.11 12.67
N GLN A 149 6.45 1.81 12.58
CA GLN A 149 5.66 1.27 13.69
C GLN A 149 5.82 -0.24 13.87
N MET A 150 6.23 -0.96 12.82
CA MET A 150 6.43 -2.40 12.82
C MET A 150 7.49 -2.83 13.83
N ILE A 151 7.17 -3.84 14.65
CA ILE A 151 8.15 -4.51 15.51
C ILE A 151 8.94 -5.54 14.70
N PHE A 152 10.21 -5.27 14.43
CA PHE A 152 11.09 -6.18 13.68
C PHE A 152 11.63 -7.30 14.55
N PHE A 153 12.09 -6.96 15.75
CA PHE A 153 12.71 -7.90 16.68
C PHE A 153 12.11 -7.75 18.07
N ALA A 154 12.09 -8.83 18.85
CA ALA A 154 11.70 -8.77 20.26
C ALA A 154 12.59 -9.70 21.12
N PRO A 155 13.91 -9.49 21.14
CA PRO A 155 14.80 -10.30 21.97
C PRO A 155 14.47 -10.12 23.46
N ARG A 156 14.38 -11.23 24.19
CA ARG A 156 13.96 -11.25 25.61
C ARG A 156 14.69 -10.23 26.52
N PRO A 157 16.02 -10.00 26.39
CA PRO A 157 16.72 -9.06 27.28
C PRO A 157 16.49 -7.57 26.99
N ILE A 158 16.08 -7.22 25.75
CA ILE A 158 16.03 -5.82 25.27
C ILE A 158 14.57 -5.37 25.06
N GLY A 159 13.66 -6.30 24.76
CA GLY A 159 12.27 -5.99 24.43
C GLY A 159 12.05 -5.77 22.93
N PRO A 160 10.87 -5.28 22.54
CA PRO A 160 10.53 -5.03 21.14
C PRO A 160 11.37 -3.89 20.56
N ILE A 161 11.88 -4.10 19.34
CA ILE A 161 12.62 -3.14 18.53
C ILE A 161 11.78 -2.84 17.30
N SER A 162 11.32 -1.61 17.21
CA SER A 162 10.51 -1.09 16.10
C SER A 162 11.39 -0.65 14.93
N GLY A 163 10.77 -0.40 13.77
CA GLY A 163 11.47 0.21 12.63
C GLY A 163 12.01 1.60 12.95
N ARG A 164 11.30 2.35 13.81
CA ARG A 164 11.78 3.66 14.29
C ARG A 164 13.05 3.53 15.13
N ASP A 165 13.15 2.49 15.97
CA ASP A 165 14.36 2.23 16.75
C ASP A 165 15.54 1.88 15.83
N LEU A 166 15.29 1.11 14.77
CA LEU A 166 16.31 0.79 13.75
C LEU A 166 16.76 2.03 12.97
N GLU A 167 15.83 2.92 12.59
CA GLU A 167 16.15 4.19 11.91
C GLU A 167 17.04 5.08 12.79
N GLN A 168 16.79 5.12 14.09
CA GLN A 168 17.59 5.89 15.04
C GLN A 168 18.96 5.27 15.31
N GLY A 169 19.05 3.93 15.32
CA GLY A 169 20.30 3.20 15.53
C GLY A 169 21.22 3.13 14.30
N ALA A 170 20.72 3.51 13.11
CA ALA A 170 21.49 3.54 11.86
C ALA A 170 22.31 4.84 11.67
N LEU A 171 22.33 5.73 12.66
CA LEU A 171 23.05 7.00 12.63
C LEU A 171 24.32 6.93 13.51
N ASP A 172 25.30 6.15 13.09
CA ASP A 172 26.70 6.29 13.52
C ASP A 172 27.61 5.89 12.33
N GLU A 173 27.89 6.85 11.44
CA GLU A 173 29.12 6.91 10.64
C GLU A 173 29.96 8.10 11.12
#